data_AF-A0AAV3A8F1-F1
#
_entry.id   AF-A0AAV3A8F1-F1
#
_cell.length_a   1.000
_cell.length_b   1.000
_cell.length_c   1.000
_cell.angle_alpha   90.00
_cell.angle_beta   90.00
_cell.angle_gamma   90.00
#
_symmetry.space_group_name_H-M   'P 1'
#
loop_
_entity.id
_entity.type
_entity.pdbx_description
1 polymer ?
#
loop_
_entity_poly.entity_id
_entity_poly.type
_entity_poly.pdbx_seq_one_letter_code
_entity_poly.pdbx_strand_id
1 'polypeptide(L)'
;MCMAYYESRYTTNAMYDNGWSRDYGIFQINSYWWCNDGKTSGAVSACSISCNSLMNDDISDDITCAKRVVRDPNGMGAWYVQ
;
A
#
# COMPACT_ATOMS: atom_id res chain seq x y z
N MET A 1 -14.74 2.27 -1.91
CA MET A 1 -15.01 2.64 -0.51
C MET A 1 -14.91 1.46 0.46
N CYS A 2 -15.44 0.27 0.15
CA CYS A 2 -15.34 -0.90 1.03
C CYS A 2 -13.89 -1.28 1.43
N MET A 3 -13.00 -1.47 0.44
CA MET A 3 -11.60 -1.85 0.68
C MET A 3 -10.90 -0.91 1.67
N ALA A 4 -10.86 0.40 1.41
CA ALA A 4 -10.24 1.37 2.33
C ALA A 4 -10.78 1.33 3.77
N TYR A 5 -12.07 1.01 3.97
CA TYR A 5 -12.63 0.89 5.31
C TYR A 5 -12.12 -0.36 6.04
N TYR A 6 -12.04 -1.50 5.37
CA TYR A 6 -11.60 -2.75 5.99
C TYR A 6 -10.09 -2.81 6.16
N GLU A 7 -9.34 -2.22 5.22
CA GLU A 7 -7.88 -2.17 5.29
C GLU A 7 -7.35 -1.21 6.36
N SER A 8 -7.87 0.02 6.42
CA SER A 8 -7.26 1.08 7.27
C SER A 8 -8.26 1.83 8.15
N ARG A 9 -9.56 1.52 8.08
CA ARG A 9 -10.64 2.32 8.67
C ARG A 9 -10.59 3.80 8.22
N TYR A 10 -10.19 4.01 6.96
CA TYR A 10 -9.98 5.34 6.36
C TYR A 10 -8.82 6.15 6.96
N THR A 11 -7.89 5.52 7.66
CA THR A 11 -6.75 6.19 8.29
C THR A 11 -5.61 6.33 7.29
N THR A 12 -5.26 7.57 6.91
CA THR A 12 -4.21 7.88 5.92
C THR A 12 -2.80 7.58 6.39
N ASN A 13 -2.55 7.55 7.69
CA ASN A 13 -1.26 7.20 8.29
C ASN A 13 -1.27 5.83 8.98
N ALA A 14 -2.12 4.91 8.52
CA ALA A 14 -2.15 3.54 9.02
C ALA A 14 -0.89 2.77 8.57
N MET A 15 -0.34 1.97 9.48
CA MET A 15 0.75 1.05 9.18
C MET A 15 0.53 -0.27 9.90
N TYR A 16 0.69 -1.36 9.16
CA TYR A 16 0.64 -2.72 9.69
C TYR A 16 1.97 -3.43 9.41
N ASP A 17 2.51 -4.13 10.42
CA ASP A 17 3.76 -4.88 10.30
C ASP A 17 3.49 -6.38 10.20
N ASN A 18 3.72 -6.94 9.01
CA ASN A 18 3.60 -8.38 8.74
C ASN A 18 4.89 -9.15 9.11
N GLY A 19 5.89 -8.48 9.69
CA GLY A 19 7.20 -9.02 10.06
C GLY A 19 8.21 -9.00 8.91
N TRP A 20 7.86 -9.59 7.77
CA TRP A 20 8.73 -9.64 6.57
C TRP A 20 8.47 -8.49 5.58
N SER A 21 7.30 -7.86 5.67
CA SER A 21 6.91 -6.67 4.91
C SER A 21 5.95 -5.82 5.74
N ARG A 22 5.62 -4.62 5.27
CA ARG A 22 4.72 -3.70 5.96
C ARG A 22 3.71 -3.11 4.99
N ASP A 23 2.51 -2.83 5.47
CA ASP A 23 1.45 -2.20 4.70
C ASP A 23 1.28 -0.75 5.14
N TYR A 24 1.08 0.14 4.18
CA TYR A 24 1.10 1.59 4.40
C TYR A 24 -0.13 2.29 3.84
N GLY A 25 -0.59 3.28 4.58
CA GLY A 25 -1.55 4.26 4.12
C GLY A 25 -2.99 3.77 4.10
N ILE A 26 -3.85 4.61 3.50
CA ILE A 26 -5.29 4.39 3.45
C ILE A 26 -5.69 3.11 2.70
N PHE A 27 -4.84 2.67 1.76
CA PHE A 27 -5.03 1.44 0.99
C PHE A 27 -4.13 0.29 1.42
N GLN A 28 -3.40 0.38 2.53
CA GLN A 28 -2.54 -0.71 3.03
C GLN A 28 -1.63 -1.30 1.92
N ILE A 29 -0.90 -0.43 1.22
CA ILE A 29 -0.02 -0.80 0.12
C ILE A 29 1.25 -1.46 0.68
N ASN A 30 1.52 -2.69 0.24
CA ASN A 30 2.60 -3.52 0.77
C ASN A 30 4.01 -3.11 0.27
N SER A 31 4.98 -3.03 1.19
CA SER A 31 6.38 -2.64 0.91
C SER A 31 7.24 -3.71 0.26
N TYR A 32 6.79 -4.96 0.17
CA TYR A 32 7.52 -5.97 -0.60
C TYR A 32 7.37 -5.73 -2.10
N TRP A 33 6.17 -5.36 -2.56
CA TRP A 33 5.87 -5.24 -3.98
C TRP A 33 5.85 -3.80 -4.49
N TRP A 34 5.27 -2.87 -3.75
CA TRP A 34 4.74 -1.64 -4.35
C TRP A 34 5.54 -0.39 -4.02
N CYS A 35 5.97 -0.22 -2.77
CA CYS A 35 6.72 0.95 -2.33
C CYS A 35 8.02 0.54 -1.62
N ASN A 36 8.96 1.47 -1.47
CA ASN A 36 10.21 1.23 -0.76
C ASN A 36 10.19 1.88 0.64
N ASP A 37 10.35 1.07 1.69
CA ASP A 37 10.45 1.53 3.08
C ASP A 37 11.89 1.52 3.63
N GLY A 38 12.88 1.10 2.82
CA GLY A 38 14.28 0.97 3.21
C GLY A 38 14.55 -0.14 4.24
N LYS A 39 13.56 -0.98 4.54
CA LYS A 39 13.60 -1.98 5.61
C LYS A 39 13.16 -3.38 5.16
N THR A 40 12.37 -3.49 4.10
CA THR A 40 11.92 -4.77 3.53
C THR A 40 12.97 -5.34 2.58
N SER A 41 13.51 -6.50 2.93
CA SER A 41 14.55 -7.16 2.13
C SER A 41 13.96 -7.76 0.85
N GLY A 42 14.64 -7.56 -0.28
CA GLY A 42 14.21 -8.08 -1.59
C GLY A 42 13.02 -7.36 -2.23
N ALA A 43 12.66 -6.17 -1.72
CA ALA A 43 11.53 -5.40 -2.24
C ALA A 43 11.70 -4.98 -3.71
N VAL A 44 10.60 -5.00 -4.47
CA VAL A 44 10.56 -4.63 -5.90
C VAL A 44 10.29 -3.14 -6.10
N SER A 45 9.42 -2.55 -5.29
CA SER A 45 8.95 -1.15 -5.40
C SER A 45 8.40 -0.78 -6.79
N ALA A 46 7.37 -1.50 -7.24
CA ALA A 46 6.77 -1.33 -8.56
C ALA A 46 6.08 0.03 -8.80
N CYS A 47 5.70 0.76 -7.76
CA CYS A 47 5.21 2.15 -7.88
C CYS A 47 6.36 3.18 -7.87
N SER A 48 7.60 2.78 -7.60
CA SER A 48 8.78 3.66 -7.59
C SER A 48 8.66 4.86 -6.65
N ILE A 49 8.03 4.66 -5.49
CA ILE A 49 7.82 5.67 -4.45
C ILE A 49 8.35 5.20 -3.10
N SER A 50 8.57 6.14 -2.17
CA SER A 50 8.79 5.80 -0.77
C SER A 50 7.47 5.42 -0.11
N CYS A 51 7.45 4.40 0.73
CA CYS A 51 6.26 4.07 1.53
C CYS A 51 5.87 5.21 2.49
N ASN A 52 6.80 6.11 2.83
CA ASN A 52 6.49 7.28 3.66
C ASN A 52 5.62 8.31 2.92
N SER A 53 5.64 8.32 1.58
CA SER A 53 4.76 9.19 0.80
C SER A 53 3.29 8.81 1.01
N LEU A 54 2.99 7.53 1.22
CA LEU A 54 1.64 7.01 1.43
C LEU A 54 1.05 7.27 2.84
N MET A 55 1.74 8.05 3.68
CA MET A 55 1.42 8.19 5.12
C MET A 55 0.95 9.61 5.48
N ASN A 56 0.45 10.35 4.49
CA ASN A 56 0.06 11.74 4.63
C ASN A 56 -1.38 11.98 4.14
N ASP A 57 -1.95 13.15 4.39
CA ASP A 57 -3.37 13.42 4.07
C ASP A 57 -3.66 13.63 2.58
N ASP A 58 -2.64 13.97 1.77
CA ASP A 58 -2.73 13.97 0.32
C ASP A 58 -2.59 12.55 -0.22
N ILE A 59 -3.72 11.96 -0.61
CA ILE A 59 -3.83 10.59 -1.12
C ILE A 59 -3.57 10.47 -2.63
N SER A 60 -3.00 11.48 -3.28
CA SER A 60 -2.81 11.50 -4.73
C SER A 60 -1.85 10.39 -5.21
N ASP A 61 -0.78 10.14 -4.45
CA ASP A 61 0.16 9.05 -4.70
C ASP A 61 -0.40 7.69 -4.29
N ASP A 62 -1.17 7.60 -3.21
CA ASP A 62 -1.96 6.40 -2.86
C ASP A 62 -2.87 5.96 -4.01
N ILE A 63 -3.66 6.89 -4.56
CA ILE A 63 -4.57 6.62 -5.68
C ILE A 63 -3.79 6.19 -6.92
N THR A 64 -2.66 6.85 -7.18
CA THR A 64 -1.82 6.53 -8.35
C THR A 64 -1.22 5.13 -8.23
N CYS A 65 -0.69 4.77 -7.06
CA CYS A 65 -0.14 3.45 -6.83
C CYS A 65 -1.23 2.38 -6.80
N ALA A 66 -2.39 2.62 -6.16
CA ALA A 66 -3.52 1.67 -6.20
C ALA A 66 -4.01 1.41 -7.63
N LYS A 67 -4.08 2.45 -8.49
CA LYS A 67 -4.36 2.28 -9.93
C LYS A 67 -3.32 1.42 -10.64
N ARG A 68 -2.05 1.50 -10.23
CA ARG A 68 -0.99 0.64 -10.75
C ARG A 68 -1.18 -0.80 -10.29
N VAL A 69 -1.54 -1.05 -9.02
CA VAL A 69 -1.81 -2.40 -8.48
C VAL A 69 -2.93 -3.08 -9.27
N VAL A 70 -4.08 -2.43 -9.44
CA VAL A 70 -5.25 -3.04 -10.09
C VAL A 70 -5.09 -3.30 -11.60
N ARG A 71 -4.02 -2.77 -12.21
CA ARG A 71 -3.66 -3.08 -13.60
C ARG A 71 -2.94 -4.44 -13.72
N ASP A 72 -2.41 -4.98 -12.63
CA ASP A 72 -1.87 -6.34 -12.62
C ASP A 72 -3.00 -7.38 -12.68
N PRO A 73 -2.72 -8.62 -13.11
CA PRO A 73 -3.76 -9.63 -13.36
C PRO A 73 -4.69 -9.94 -12.18
N ASN A 74 -4.22 -9.75 -10.95
CA ASN A 74 -5.03 -9.97 -9.74
C ASN A 74 -6.08 -8.87 -9.51
N GLY A 75 -5.96 -7.71 -10.16
CA GLY A 75 -6.91 -6.60 -10.03
C GLY A 75 -7.14 -6.20 -8.57
N MET A 76 -8.41 -6.08 -8.17
CA MET A 76 -8.81 -5.81 -6.78
C MET A 76 -8.56 -6.99 -5.83
N GLY A 77 -8.29 -8.20 -6.35
CA GLY A 77 -7.92 -9.37 -5.55
C GLY A 77 -6.52 -9.32 -4.93
N ALA A 78 -5.76 -8.24 -5.19
CA ALA A 78 -4.50 -7.97 -4.49
C ALA A 78 -4.69 -7.59 -3.01
N TRP A 79 -5.91 -7.18 -2.61
CA TRP A 79 -6.25 -6.85 -1.22
C TRP A 79 -6.98 -8.02 -0.57
N TYR A 80 -6.37 -8.58 0.47
CA TYR A 80 -7.00 -9.54 1.36
C TYR A 80 -7.42 -8.79 2.62
N VAL A 81 -8.70 -8.41 2.67
CA VAL A 81 -9.26 -7.74 3.84
C VAL A 81 -9.00 -8.56 5.10
N GLN A 82 -8.29 -7.96 6.04
CA GLN A 82 -8.01 -8.52 7.37
C GLN A 82 -9.19 -8.34 8.33
#